data_AF-A0A357UZC9-F1
#
_entry.id   AF-A0A357UZC9-F1
#
_cell.length_a   1.000
_cell.length_b   1.000
_cell.length_c   1.000
_cell.angle_alpha   90.00
_cell.angle_beta   90.00
_cell.angle_gamma   90.00
#
_symmetry.space_group_name_H-M   'P 1'
#
loop_
_entity.id
_entity.type
_entity.pdbx_description
1 polymer ?
#
loop_
_entity_poly.entity_id
_entity_poly.type
_entity_poly.pdbx_seq_one_letter_code
_entity_poly.pdbx_strand_id
1 'polypeptide(L)' 'KDAFERANSLDPEKVRDAIAATDMETFYGGIKFAPEGNNIAKPMVLRQIQNGEYNVVAPSKWASHPVNWPRKAQ' A
#
# COMPACT_ATOMS: atom_id res chain seq x y z
N LYS A 1 -20.53 0.55 2.04
CA LYS A 1 -21.53 0.49 0.96
C LYS A 1 -21.08 -0.52 -0.10
N ASP A 2 -19.94 -0.32 -0.76
CA ASP A 2 -19.38 -1.23 -1.79
C ASP A 2 -19.47 -2.73 -1.45
N ALA A 3 -18.86 -3.18 -0.34
CA ALA A 3 -18.85 -4.61 -0.01
C ALA A 3 -20.24 -5.21 0.20
N PHE A 4 -21.21 -4.44 0.72
CA PHE A 4 -22.59 -4.89 0.86
C PHE A 4 -23.28 -5.00 -0.50
N GLU A 5 -23.01 -4.07 -1.42
CA GLU A 5 -23.55 -4.11 -2.79
C GLU A 5 -22.97 -5.28 -3.58
N ARG A 6 -21.66 -5.54 -3.45
CA ARG A 6 -21.00 -6.70 -4.07
C ARG A 6 -21.45 -8.03 -3.47
N ALA A 7 -21.63 -8.10 -2.15
CA ALA A 7 -22.12 -9.30 -1.48
C ALA A 7 -23.60 -9.60 -1.78
N ASN A 8 -24.39 -8.58 -2.14
CA ASN A 8 -25.84 -8.63 -2.35
C ASN A 8 -26.56 -9.38 -1.21
N SER A 9 -26.07 -9.20 0.01
CA SER A 9 -26.50 -9.93 1.20
C SER A 9 -26.02 -9.20 2.45
N LEU A 10 -26.70 -9.45 3.57
CA LEU A 10 -26.25 -9.05 4.90
C LEU A 10 -25.65 -10.21 5.68
N ASP A 11 -25.50 -11.38 5.05
CA ASP A 11 -24.81 -12.53 5.61
C ASP A 11 -23.33 -12.18 5.91
N PRO A 12 -22.84 -12.39 7.15
CA PRO A 12 -21.49 -11.98 7.53
C PRO A 12 -20.38 -12.66 6.72
N GLU A 13 -20.56 -13.92 6.32
CA GLU A 13 -19.55 -14.63 5.53
C GLU A 13 -19.47 -14.06 4.13
N LYS A 14 -20.62 -13.83 3.48
CA LYS A 14 -20.66 -13.21 2.14
C LYS A 14 -20.08 -11.79 2.13
N VAL A 15 -20.35 -11.01 3.18
CA VAL A 15 -19.79 -9.67 3.32
C VAL A 15 -18.28 -9.72 3.55
N ARG A 16 -17.80 -10.67 4.38
CA ARG A 16 -16.35 -10.87 4.59
C ARG A 16 -15.65 -11.24 3.28
N ASP A 17 -16.24 -12.13 2.49
CA ASP A 17 -15.66 -12.55 1.22
C ASP A 17 -15.62 -11.39 0.21
N ALA A 18 -16.66 -10.56 0.18
CA ALA A 18 -16.64 -9.33 -0.62
C ALA A 18 -15.54 -8.35 -0.15
N ILE A 19 -15.37 -8.16 1.16
CA ILE A 19 -14.28 -7.33 1.71
C ILE A 19 -12.91 -7.90 1.31
N ALA A 20 -12.70 -9.22 1.43
CA ALA A 20 -11.45 -9.87 1.06
C ALA A 20 -11.13 -9.71 -0.44
N ALA A 21 -12.16 -9.77 -1.30
CA ALA A 21 -12.04 -9.54 -2.74
C ALA A 21 -11.92 -8.05 -3.13
N THR A 22 -11.72 -7.14 -2.18
CA THR A 22 -11.54 -5.72 -2.46
C THR A 22 -10.27 -5.47 -3.27
N ASP A 23 -10.42 -4.75 -4.38
CA ASP A 23 -9.35 -4.17 -5.19
C ASP A 23 -9.81 -2.77 -5.62
N MET A 24 -9.34 -1.73 -4.91
CA MET A 24 -9.80 -0.36 -5.14
C MET A 24 -8.69 0.69 -4.97
N GLU A 25 -8.79 1.77 -5.74
CA GLU A 25 -7.98 2.98 -5.57
C GLU A 25 -8.69 3.94 -4.61
N THR A 26 -7.94 4.49 -3.65
CA THR A 26 -8.45 5.47 -2.69
C THR A 26 -7.53 6.69 -2.65
N PHE A 27 -7.98 7.76 -2.02
CA PHE A 27 -7.13 8.93 -1.77
C PHE A 27 -5.84 8.60 -1.02
N TYR A 28 -5.86 7.56 -0.16
CA TYR A 28 -4.70 7.12 0.62
C TYR A 28 -3.86 6.04 -0.10
N GLY A 29 -4.18 5.73 -1.36
CA GLY A 29 -3.55 4.72 -2.20
C GLY A 29 -4.39 3.46 -2.38
N GLY A 30 -3.83 2.49 -3.10
CA GLY A 30 -4.49 1.22 -3.41
C GLY A 30 -4.76 0.35 -2.18
N ILE A 31 -5.91 -0.31 -2.20
CA ILE A 31 -6.31 -1.35 -1.25
C ILE A 31 -6.55 -2.64 -2.02
N LYS A 32 -5.76 -3.67 -1.72
CA LYS A 32 -5.93 -5.02 -2.23
C LYS A 32 -5.43 -6.02 -1.20
N PHE A 33 -6.23 -7.00 -0.81
CA PHE A 33 -5.83 -7.97 0.19
C PHE A 33 -5.21 -9.22 -0.45
N ALA A 34 -4.11 -9.70 0.15
CA ALA A 34 -3.58 -11.04 -0.13
C ALA A 34 -4.42 -12.11 0.58
N PRO A 35 -4.25 -13.40 0.25
CA PRO A 35 -4.89 -14.50 0.98
C PRO A 35 -4.66 -14.46 2.50
N GLU A 36 -3.51 -13.92 2.93
CA GLU A 36 -3.12 -13.77 4.33
C GLU A 36 -3.79 -12.56 5.02
N GLY A 37 -4.56 -11.74 4.28
CA GLY A 37 -5.34 -10.62 4.80
C GLY A 37 -4.60 -9.28 4.89
N ASN A 38 -3.33 -9.20 4.47
CA ASN A 38 -2.57 -7.96 4.42
C ASN A 38 -2.84 -7.16 3.12
N ASN A 39 -2.85 -5.83 3.21
CA ASN A 39 -2.96 -4.96 2.05
C ASN A 39 -1.64 -4.92 1.25
N ILE A 40 -1.65 -5.43 0.02
CA ILE A 40 -0.50 -5.52 -0.89
C ILE A 40 -0.44 -4.39 -1.92
N ALA A 41 -1.51 -3.62 -2.10
CA ALA A 41 -1.54 -2.54 -3.09
C ALA A 41 -0.92 -1.23 -2.57
N LYS A 42 -0.69 -1.11 -1.26
CA LYS A 42 -0.05 0.09 -0.70
C LYS A 42 1.42 0.16 -1.14
N PRO A 43 1.83 1.17 -1.92
CA PRO A 43 3.21 1.25 -2.39
C PRO A 43 4.15 1.51 -1.22
N MET A 44 5.11 0.62 -1.03
CA MET A 44 6.19 0.80 -0.07
C MET A 44 7.22 1.77 -0.63
N VAL A 45 7.48 2.85 0.10
CA VAL A 45 8.52 3.83 -0.26
C VAL A 45 9.73 3.66 0.64
N LEU A 46 10.92 3.64 0.04
CA LEU A 46 12.17 3.69 0.78
C LEU A 46 12.56 5.16 0.96
N ARG A 47 12.77 5.56 2.21
CA ARG A 47 13.33 6.87 2.54
C ARG A 47 14.74 6.75 3.11
N GLN A 48 15.61 7.68 2.74
CA GLN A 48 16.92 7.87 3.36
C GLN A 48 17.00 9.28 3.92
N ILE A 49 17.55 9.40 5.13
CA ILE A 49 17.97 10.71 5.65
C ILE A 49 19.26 11.07 4.91
N GLN A 50 19.22 12.09 4.06
CA GLN A 50 20.38 12.59 3.32
C GLN A 50 20.54 14.06 3.67
N ASN A 51 21.71 14.46 4.17
CA ASN A 51 21.99 15.83 4.61
C ASN A 51 20.97 16.38 5.62
N GLY A 52 20.42 15.52 6.48
CA GLY A 52 19.41 15.90 7.49
C GLY A 52 17.96 15.91 6.99
N GLU A 53 17.72 15.65 5.70
CA GLU A 53 16.38 15.67 5.10
C GLU A 53 15.87 14.26 4.75
N TYR A 54 14.56 14.04 4.87
CA TYR A 54 13.91 12.77 4.54
C TYR A 54 13.62 12.67 3.05
N ASN A 55 14.51 12.02 2.30
CA ASN A 55 14.39 11.86 0.86
C ASN A 55 13.78 10.50 0.49
N VAL A 56 12.79 10.49 -0.40
CA VAL A 56 12.25 9.27 -1.01
C VAL A 56 13.22 8.83 -2.11
N VAL A 57 13.82 7.65 -1.95
CA VAL A 57 14.84 7.13 -2.88
C VAL A 57 14.38 5.92 -3.66
N ALA A 58 13.26 5.30 -3.28
CA ALA A 58 12.68 4.19 -4.01
C ALA A 58 11.15 4.10 -3.81
N PRO A 59 10.44 3.52 -4.79
CA PRO A 59 10.98 2.97 -6.04
C PRO A 59 11.26 4.07 -7.08
N SER A 60 12.14 3.80 -8.04
CA SER A 60 12.77 4.82 -8.90
C SER A 60 11.81 5.71 -9.66
N LYS A 61 10.62 5.19 -10.03
CA LYS A 61 9.58 5.96 -10.73
C LYS A 61 9.08 7.17 -9.93
N TRP A 62 9.14 7.10 -8.60
CA TRP A 62 8.67 8.16 -7.69
C TRP A 62 9.77 8.67 -6.75
N ALA A 63 11.04 8.37 -7.05
CA ALA A 63 12.16 8.81 -6.24
C ALA A 63 12.41 10.32 -6.43
N SER A 64 12.53 11.05 -5.33
CA SER A 64 12.97 12.45 -5.37
C SER A 64 14.49 12.57 -5.44
N HIS A 65 15.22 11.57 -4.96
CA HIS A 65 16.68 11.54 -4.90
C HIS A 65 17.23 10.15 -5.23
N PRO A 66 18.49 10.04 -5.71
CA PRO A 66 19.15 8.74 -5.86
C PRO A 66 19.37 8.07 -4.51
N VAL A 67 19.40 6.74 -4.52
CA VAL A 67 19.78 5.95 -3.34
C VAL A 67 21.29 6.09 -3.06
N ASN A 68 21.64 6.37 -1.81
CA ASN A 68 23.04 6.34 -1.36
C ASN A 68 23.35 4.92 -0.85
N TRP A 69 24.20 4.20 -1.59
CA TRP A 69 24.63 2.83 -1.26
C TRP A 69 26.11 2.60 -1.65
N PRO A 70 26.96 2.04 -0.75
CA PRO A 70 26.69 1.79 0.66
C PRO A 70 26.57 3.11 1.43
N ARG A 71 25.53 3.23 2.27
CA ARG A 71 25.43 4.37 3.17
C ARG A 71 26.45 4.19 4.28
N LYS A 72 27.46 5.06 4.33
CA LYS A 72 28.38 5.11 5.47
C LYS A 72 27.57 5.56 6.70
N ALA A 73 27.74 4.87 7.83
CA ALA A 73 27.21 5.35 9.10
C ALA A 73 27.76 6.76 9.36
N GLN A 74 26.90 7.68 9.77
CA GLN A 74 27.31 9.02 10.21
C GLN A 74 27.78 8.94 11.66
#